data_AF-A0A7N2MWA8-F1
#
_entry.id   AF-A0A7N2MWA8-F1
#
_cell.length_a   1.000
_cell.length_b   1.000
_cell.length_c   1.000
_cell.angle_alpha   90.00
_cell.angle_beta   90.00
_cell.angle_gamma   90.00
#
_symmetry.space_group_name_H-M   'P 1'
#
loop_
_entity.id
_entity.type
_entity.pdbx_description
1 polymer ?
#
loop_
_entity_poly.entity_id
_entity_poly.type
_entity_poly.pdbx_seq_one_letter_code
_entity_poly.pdbx_strand_id
1 'polypeptide(L)'
;MNASAEALLIGSHLDTVVDAGIFDGLLGIISALSALKVLNVNGTMGKLRRPIEVIALSDEEGVRFHSTFLGSAALAGVLPVTALQISDKSGMTVQDVLKENSLEITEENLLQLKYDPGSVWGYVDV
;
A
#
# COMPACT_ATOMS: atom_id res chain seq x y z
N MET A 1 -1.09 -14.17 -19.84
CA MET A 1 -1.00 -13.94 -18.37
C MET A 1 -1.23 -15.26 -17.65
N ASN A 2 -0.27 -15.71 -16.86
CA ASN A 2 -0.49 -16.80 -15.90
C ASN A 2 -0.98 -16.16 -14.59
N ALA A 3 -2.28 -16.20 -14.33
CA ALA A 3 -2.86 -15.58 -13.14
C ALA A 3 -2.45 -16.28 -11.82
N SER A 4 -1.90 -17.48 -11.91
CA SER A 4 -1.40 -18.25 -10.76
C SER A 4 0.12 -18.12 -10.57
N ALA A 5 0.80 -17.30 -11.37
CA ALA A 5 2.20 -16.99 -11.13
C ALA A 5 2.34 -15.92 -10.04
N GLU A 6 3.49 -15.92 -9.37
CA GLU A 6 3.90 -14.87 -8.45
C GLU A 6 3.73 -13.47 -9.07
N ALA A 7 3.14 -12.53 -8.34
CA ALA A 7 2.84 -11.18 -8.79
C ALA A 7 4.07 -10.27 -8.74
N LEU A 8 4.19 -9.39 -9.72
CA LEU A 8 5.04 -8.21 -9.58
C LEU A 8 4.23 -7.11 -8.89
N LEU A 9 4.65 -6.73 -7.70
CA LEU A 9 4.07 -5.60 -6.99
C LEU A 9 4.74 -4.31 -7.46
N ILE A 10 3.95 -3.29 -7.74
CA ILE A 10 4.42 -1.94 -8.01
C ILE A 10 3.72 -1.03 -7.02
N GLY A 11 4.47 -0.30 -6.21
CA GLY A 11 3.89 0.53 -5.16
C GLY A 11 4.55 1.88 -5.05
N SER A 12 3.87 2.74 -4.31
CA SER A 12 4.31 4.02 -3.78
C SER A 12 3.31 4.41 -2.67
N HIS A 13 3.32 5.64 -2.18
CA HIS A 13 2.42 6.09 -1.10
C HIS A 13 1.38 7.11 -1.57
N LEU A 14 0.25 7.17 -0.85
CA LEU A 14 -0.87 8.08 -1.15
C LEU A 14 -0.91 9.28 -0.19
N ASP A 15 -0.36 9.13 1.00
CA ASP A 15 -0.25 10.20 1.98
C ASP A 15 0.86 11.19 1.61
N THR A 16 0.90 12.30 2.35
CA THR A 16 1.80 13.41 2.05
C THR A 16 2.11 14.23 3.31
N VAL A 17 3.11 15.09 3.22
CA VAL A 17 3.48 16.03 4.30
C VAL A 17 2.64 17.31 4.27
N VAL A 18 2.73 18.11 5.34
CA VAL A 18 2.15 19.46 5.35
C VAL A 18 2.90 20.32 4.33
N ASP A 19 2.14 21.09 3.53
CA ASP A 19 2.68 21.94 2.46
C ASP A 19 3.48 21.17 1.38
N ALA A 20 3.09 19.92 1.13
CA ALA A 20 3.72 19.08 0.11
C ALA A 20 3.41 19.51 -1.33
N GLY A 21 4.28 19.03 -2.23
CA GLY A 21 4.02 19.04 -3.67
C GLY A 21 3.02 17.95 -4.10
N ILE A 22 2.67 17.94 -5.38
CA ILE A 22 1.68 17.00 -5.95
C ILE A 22 2.27 15.69 -6.47
N PHE A 23 3.59 15.52 -6.40
CA PHE A 23 4.28 14.43 -7.08
C PHE A 23 4.74 13.31 -6.14
N ASP A 24 5.15 13.66 -4.93
CA ASP A 24 5.69 12.68 -3.98
C ASP A 24 4.64 11.61 -3.66
N GLY A 25 5.04 10.35 -3.73
CA GLY A 25 4.15 9.17 -3.65
C GLY A 25 3.17 8.99 -4.81
N LEU A 26 2.23 9.93 -4.97
CA LEU A 26 1.10 9.78 -5.90
C LEU A 26 1.55 9.62 -7.36
N LEU A 27 2.66 10.26 -7.77
CA LEU A 27 3.19 10.11 -9.12
C LEU A 27 3.59 8.67 -9.41
N GLY A 28 4.13 7.93 -8.44
CA GLY A 28 4.49 6.53 -8.61
C GLY A 28 3.27 5.66 -8.90
N ILE A 29 2.20 5.85 -8.14
CA ILE A 29 0.92 5.15 -8.33
C ILE A 29 0.32 5.45 -9.70
N ILE A 30 0.24 6.72 -10.08
CA ILE A 30 -0.33 7.13 -11.36
C ILE A 30 0.54 6.65 -12.53
N SER A 31 1.87 6.62 -12.38
CA SER A 31 2.78 6.11 -13.40
C SER A 31 2.57 4.61 -13.64
N ALA A 32 2.43 3.81 -12.57
CA ALA A 32 2.15 2.39 -12.66
C ALA A 32 0.80 2.11 -13.37
N LEU A 33 -0.26 2.81 -12.94
CA LEU A 33 -1.59 2.69 -13.56
C LEU A 33 -1.58 3.13 -15.03
N SER A 34 -0.84 4.19 -15.35
CA SER A 34 -0.70 4.70 -16.73
C SER A 34 0.02 3.69 -17.62
N ALA A 35 1.09 3.06 -17.14
CA ALA A 35 1.79 2.00 -17.87
C ALA A 35 0.85 0.81 -18.16
N LEU A 36 0.10 0.34 -17.15
CA LEU A 36 -0.89 -0.72 -17.33
C LEU A 36 -2.00 -0.33 -18.31
N LYS A 37 -2.47 0.92 -18.26
CA LYS A 37 -3.45 1.46 -19.21
C LYS A 37 -2.93 1.41 -20.64
N VAL A 38 -1.69 1.82 -20.87
CA VAL A 38 -1.04 1.76 -22.20
C VAL A 38 -0.94 0.32 -22.69
N LEU A 39 -0.51 -0.62 -21.83
CA LEU A 39 -0.44 -2.04 -22.18
C LEU A 39 -1.80 -2.61 -22.59
N ASN A 40 -2.86 -2.24 -21.85
CA ASN A 40 -4.22 -2.65 -22.14
C ASN A 40 -4.75 -2.08 -23.47
N VAL A 41 -4.61 -0.77 -23.68
CA VAL A 41 -5.03 -0.09 -24.92
C VAL A 41 -4.32 -0.66 -26.15
N ASN A 42 -3.04 -1.01 -26.01
CA ASN A 42 -2.26 -1.61 -27.08
C ASN A 42 -2.49 -3.12 -27.27
N GLY A 43 -3.41 -3.73 -26.51
CA GLY A 43 -3.70 -5.17 -26.58
C GLY A 43 -2.52 -6.07 -26.16
N THR A 44 -1.57 -5.52 -25.40
CA THR A 44 -0.34 -6.22 -25.00
C THR A 44 -0.36 -6.75 -23.57
N MET A 45 -1.39 -6.39 -22.78
CA MET A 45 -1.54 -6.85 -21.40
C MET A 45 -1.54 -8.39 -21.27
N GLY A 46 -2.12 -9.10 -22.24
CA GLY A 46 -2.11 -10.58 -22.26
C GLY A 46 -0.71 -11.21 -22.39
N LYS A 47 0.29 -10.44 -22.88
CA LYS A 47 1.68 -10.87 -23.05
C LYS A 47 2.48 -10.86 -21.75
N LEU A 48 1.93 -10.27 -20.68
CA LEU A 48 2.55 -10.31 -19.36
C LEU A 48 2.69 -11.77 -18.89
N ARG A 49 3.88 -12.10 -18.40
CA ARG A 49 4.22 -13.44 -17.89
C ARG A 49 3.66 -13.68 -16.48
N ARG A 50 3.36 -12.61 -15.75
CA ARG A 50 2.94 -12.57 -14.35
C ARG A 50 1.82 -11.54 -14.18
N PRO A 51 0.96 -11.68 -13.15
CA PRO A 51 0.08 -10.60 -12.76
C PRO A 51 0.92 -9.42 -12.24
N ILE A 52 0.36 -8.21 -12.40
CA ILE A 52 0.91 -6.99 -11.82
C ILE A 52 -0.16 -6.45 -10.87
N GLU A 53 0.26 -6.15 -9.65
CA GLU A 53 -0.59 -5.51 -8.64
C GLU A 53 -0.02 -4.13 -8.34
N VAL A 54 -0.88 -3.11 -8.37
CA VAL A 54 -0.51 -1.75 -8.00
C VAL A 54 -1.02 -1.47 -6.60
N ILE A 55 -0.14 -1.08 -5.69
CA ILE A 55 -0.45 -0.87 -4.28
C ILE A 55 -0.21 0.60 -3.93
N ALA A 56 -1.27 1.28 -3.49
CA ALA A 56 -1.17 2.60 -2.88
C ALA A 56 -1.05 2.44 -1.36
N LEU A 57 0.15 2.68 -0.83
CA LEU A 57 0.46 2.52 0.58
C LEU A 57 -0.03 3.73 1.38
N SER A 58 -0.46 3.48 2.63
CA SER A 58 -0.90 4.51 3.55
C SER A 58 0.16 4.83 4.60
N ASP A 59 0.27 6.11 4.95
CA ASP A 59 1.08 6.64 6.05
C ASP A 59 2.55 6.19 5.94
N GLU A 60 3.16 6.46 4.80
CA GLU A 60 4.60 6.33 4.57
C GLU A 60 5.34 7.44 5.33
N GLU A 61 4.88 8.69 5.19
CA GLU A 61 5.51 9.90 5.72
C GLU A 61 5.35 9.99 7.25
N GLY A 62 4.34 9.31 7.79
CA GLY A 62 4.08 9.25 9.23
C GLY A 62 3.67 10.59 9.85
N VAL A 63 3.13 11.53 9.08
CA VAL A 63 2.89 12.91 9.53
C VAL A 63 1.81 13.00 10.61
N ARG A 64 0.75 12.18 10.50
CA ARG A 64 -0.39 12.23 11.41
C ARG A 64 -0.07 11.56 12.76
N PHE A 65 0.53 10.37 12.69
CA PHE A 65 0.72 9.49 13.85
C PHE A 65 2.18 9.41 14.33
N HIS A 66 3.12 10.05 13.63
CA HIS A 66 4.57 9.90 13.85
C HIS A 66 5.03 8.43 13.77
N SER A 67 4.30 7.64 12.98
CA SER A 67 4.58 6.25 12.64
C SER A 67 4.82 6.16 11.15
N THR A 68 6.07 6.19 10.72
CA THR A 68 6.39 5.98 9.30
C THR A 68 6.05 4.55 8.88
N PHE A 69 5.65 4.37 7.63
CA PHE A 69 5.46 3.07 6.97
C PHE A 69 4.33 2.18 7.52
N LEU A 70 3.20 2.72 8.01
CA LEU A 70 2.13 1.87 8.55
C LEU A 70 1.63 0.84 7.53
N GLY A 71 1.29 1.29 6.33
CA GLY A 71 0.72 0.43 5.29
C GLY A 71 1.70 -0.64 4.81
N SER A 72 2.94 -0.26 4.51
CA SER A 72 3.96 -1.21 4.04
C SER A 72 4.40 -2.17 5.14
N ALA A 73 4.49 -1.72 6.39
CA ALA A 73 4.77 -2.60 7.52
C ALA A 73 3.66 -3.63 7.75
N ALA A 74 2.39 -3.25 7.55
CA ALA A 74 1.26 -4.18 7.63
C ALA A 74 1.35 -5.25 6.53
N LEU A 75 1.59 -4.84 5.29
CA LEU A 75 1.75 -5.75 4.15
C LEU A 75 2.98 -6.66 4.28
N ALA A 76 4.07 -6.17 4.87
CA ALA A 76 5.25 -6.98 5.16
C ALA A 76 5.08 -7.89 6.39
N GLY A 77 3.99 -7.73 7.16
CA GLY A 77 3.72 -8.49 8.38
C GLY A 77 4.66 -8.14 9.55
N VAL A 78 5.26 -6.94 9.53
CA VAL A 78 6.19 -6.44 10.56
C VAL A 78 5.59 -5.35 11.43
N LEU A 79 4.38 -4.88 11.12
CA LEU A 79 3.68 -3.88 11.93
C LEU A 79 3.24 -4.49 13.28
N PRO A 80 3.73 -3.99 14.42
CA PRO A 80 3.29 -4.49 15.71
C PRO A 80 1.84 -4.07 15.99
N VAL A 81 1.09 -4.94 16.65
CA VAL A 81 -0.31 -4.68 17.05
C VAL A 81 -0.45 -3.39 17.87
N THR A 82 0.57 -3.05 18.67
CA THR A 82 0.61 -1.81 19.45
C THR A 82 0.54 -0.54 18.59
N ALA A 83 0.86 -0.61 17.30
CA ALA A 83 0.73 0.51 16.38
C ALA A 83 -0.73 0.99 16.23
N LEU A 84 -1.70 0.10 16.42
CA LEU A 84 -3.13 0.45 16.38
C LEU A 84 -3.53 1.46 17.48
N GLN A 85 -2.76 1.51 18.57
CA GLN A 85 -3.01 2.38 19.72
C GLN A 85 -2.23 3.70 19.67
N ILE A 86 -1.45 3.95 18.61
CA ILE A 86 -0.75 5.24 18.44
C ILE A 86 -1.80 6.32 18.21
N SER A 87 -1.75 7.37 19.03
CA SER A 87 -2.66 8.51 18.94
C SER A 87 -2.08 9.65 18.11
N ASP A 88 -2.93 10.30 17.32
CA ASP A 88 -2.61 11.57 16.68
C ASP A 88 -2.73 12.77 17.65
N LYS A 89 -2.53 13.99 17.13
CA LYS A 89 -2.59 15.22 17.92
C LYS A 89 -3.98 15.55 18.48
N SER A 90 -5.07 14.97 17.94
CA SER A 90 -6.42 15.13 18.48
C SER A 90 -6.79 14.04 19.49
N GLY A 91 -5.89 13.08 19.73
CA GLY A 91 -6.08 11.97 20.67
C GLY A 91 -6.76 10.76 20.04
N MET A 92 -6.98 10.75 18.73
CA MET A 92 -7.56 9.60 18.03
C MET A 92 -6.49 8.56 17.74
N THR A 93 -6.77 7.29 18.02
CA THR A 93 -5.85 6.20 17.69
C THR A 93 -5.91 5.84 16.20
N VAL A 94 -4.88 5.17 15.67
CA VAL A 94 -4.91 4.56 14.33
C VAL A 94 -6.15 3.68 14.17
N GLN A 95 -6.50 2.90 15.20
CA GLN A 95 -7.68 2.04 15.20
C GLN A 95 -8.99 2.84 15.09
N ASP A 96 -9.12 3.95 15.83
CA ASP A 96 -10.30 4.81 15.77
C ASP A 96 -10.48 5.39 14.36
N VAL A 97 -9.39 5.86 13.76
CA VAL A 97 -9.40 6.47 12.42
C VAL A 97 -9.75 5.45 11.34
N LEU A 98 -9.19 4.24 11.41
CA LEU A 98 -9.56 3.16 10.50
C LEU A 98 -11.05 2.84 10.63
N LYS A 99 -11.56 2.73 11.87
CA LYS A 99 -12.97 2.47 12.14
C LYS A 99 -13.90 3.57 11.61
N GLU A 100 -13.54 4.85 11.77
CA GLU A 100 -14.28 5.97 11.18
C GLU A 100 -14.35 5.91 9.65
N ASN A 101 -13.31 5.36 9.02
CA ASN A 101 -13.26 5.12 7.58
C ASN A 101 -13.82 3.75 7.18
N SER A 102 -14.64 3.14 8.03
CA SER A 102 -15.31 1.85 7.79
C SER A 102 -14.34 0.67 7.59
N LEU A 103 -13.13 0.77 8.12
CA LEU A 103 -12.14 -0.30 8.16
C LEU A 103 -12.03 -0.83 9.59
N GLU A 104 -12.75 -1.92 9.87
CA GLU A 104 -12.64 -2.61 11.15
C GLU A 104 -11.38 -3.48 11.17
N ILE A 105 -10.41 -3.09 12.01
CA ILE A 105 -9.18 -3.84 12.22
C ILE A 105 -9.13 -4.36 13.67
N THR A 106 -8.83 -5.64 13.81
CA THR A 106 -8.52 -6.32 15.07
C THR A 106 -7.07 -6.78 15.05
N GLU A 107 -6.53 -7.17 16.21
CA GLU A 107 -5.17 -7.74 16.30
C GLU A 107 -5.02 -8.98 15.41
N GLU A 108 -6.05 -9.82 15.37
CA GLU A 108 -6.08 -11.07 14.57
C GLU A 108 -6.08 -10.77 13.08
N ASN A 109 -6.87 -9.79 12.64
CA ASN A 109 -7.02 -9.45 11.23
C ASN A 109 -5.81 -8.66 10.72
N LEU A 110 -5.14 -7.89 11.58
CA LEU A 110 -3.90 -7.18 11.24
C LEU A 110 -2.81 -8.15 10.75
N LEU A 111 -2.64 -9.28 11.43
CA LEU A 111 -1.65 -10.29 11.07
C LEU A 111 -1.96 -11.02 9.75
N GLN A 112 -3.22 -10.96 9.30
CA GLN A 112 -3.68 -11.55 8.05
C GLN A 112 -3.49 -10.62 6.85
N LEU A 113 -3.19 -9.33 7.06
CA LEU A 113 -2.93 -8.38 5.97
C LEU A 113 -1.59 -8.63 5.25
N LYS A 114 -0.69 -9.40 5.86
CA LYS A 114 0.62 -9.66 5.28
C LYS A 114 0.49 -10.36 3.92
N TYR A 115 1.29 -9.95 2.96
CA TYR A 115 1.46 -10.71 1.74
C TYR A 115 2.08 -12.07 2.04
N ASP A 116 1.65 -13.09 1.30
CA ASP A 116 2.35 -14.36 1.24
C ASP A 116 3.64 -14.17 0.41
N PRO A 117 4.85 -14.37 0.97
CA PRO A 117 6.08 -14.24 0.20
C PRO A 117 6.12 -15.17 -1.02
N GLY A 118 5.43 -16.32 -0.97
CA GLY A 118 5.32 -17.26 -2.09
C GLY A 118 4.41 -16.79 -3.23
N SER A 119 3.62 -15.72 -3.02
CA SER A 119 2.80 -15.11 -4.06
C SER A 119 3.46 -13.89 -4.71
N VAL A 120 4.64 -13.46 -4.25
CA VAL A 120 5.31 -12.23 -4.69
C VAL A 120 6.61 -12.56 -5.42
N TRP A 121 6.71 -12.12 -6.68
CA TRP A 121 7.91 -12.29 -7.49
C TRP A 121 8.94 -11.20 -7.18
N GLY A 122 8.46 -10.00 -6.88
CA GLY A 122 9.28 -8.84 -6.57
C GLY A 122 8.41 -7.61 -6.32
N TYR A 123 9.05 -6.59 -5.76
CA TYR A 123 8.46 -5.28 -5.49
C TYR A 123 9.29 -4.21 -6.18
N VAL A 124 8.63 -3.29 -6.88
CA VAL A 124 9.23 -2.08 -7.44
C VAL A 124 8.57 -0.89 -6.76
N ASP A 125 9.39 -0.11 -6.07
CA ASP A 125 9.02 1.19 -5.55
C ASP A 125 9.21 2.26 -6.64
N VAL A 126 8.31 3.23 -6.70
CA VAL A 126 8.26 4.25 -7.77
C VAL A 126 8.09 5.64 -7.19
#